data_AF-A0A1C3T0U0-F1
#
_entry.id   AF-A0A1C3T0U0-F1
#
_cell.length_a   1.000
_cell.length_b   1.000
_cell.length_c   1.000
_cell.angle_alpha   90.00
_cell.angle_beta   90.00
_cell.angle_gamma   90.00
#
_symmetry.space_group_name_H-M   'P 1'
#
loop_
_entity.id
_entity.type
_entity.pdbx_description
1 polymer ?
#
loop_
_entity_poly.entity_id
_entity_poly.type
_entity_poly.pdbx_seq_one_letter_code
_entity_poly.pdbx_strand_id
1 'polypeptide(L)'
;MNKSVFSNSLWMMSEKIISIFGLIFVTSYVAKYVGPNIYGQIAFATSLFQIVQIVSQMGSDVIIFKRLSKNNSSGIKLINETSFIRGVVYIFISIPIVFWSIESENNYSLYFIVACCLSCFFTSLDVYSVYYDARLESKKMFLSMC
;
A
#
# COMPACT_ATOMS: atom_id res chain seq x y z
N MET A 1 34.83 -4.38 -9.80
CA MET A 1 33.42 -4.22 -9.42
C MET A 1 33.30 -4.27 -7.91
N ASN A 2 32.79 -3.23 -7.26
CA ASN A 2 32.77 -3.08 -5.80
C ASN A 2 31.93 -4.19 -5.12
N LYS A 3 32.57 -5.10 -4.36
CA LYS A 3 31.91 -6.17 -3.59
C LYS A 3 30.85 -5.63 -2.61
N SER A 4 31.05 -4.41 -2.10
CA SER A 4 30.13 -3.73 -1.18
C SER A 4 28.77 -3.40 -1.82
N VAL A 5 28.75 -3.00 -3.10
CA VAL A 5 27.51 -2.69 -3.82
C VAL A 5 26.75 -3.99 -4.10
N PHE A 6 27.45 -5.06 -4.49
CA PHE A 6 26.83 -6.35 -4.75
C PHE A 6 26.22 -6.98 -3.47
N SER A 7 26.95 -6.94 -2.36
CA SER A 7 26.44 -7.44 -1.06
C SER A 7 25.22 -6.66 -0.58
N ASN A 8 25.20 -5.34 -0.78
CA ASN A 8 24.07 -4.49 -0.38
C ASN A 8 22.84 -4.74 -1.25
N SER A 9 23.02 -4.86 -2.58
CA SER A 9 21.92 -5.19 -3.49
C SER A 9 21.37 -6.59 -3.23
N LEU A 10 22.23 -7.58 -2.93
CA LEU A 10 21.80 -8.91 -2.53
C LEU A 10 20.98 -8.89 -1.24
N TRP A 11 21.43 -8.11 -0.23
CA TRP A 11 20.71 -7.96 1.03
C TRP A 11 19.29 -7.40 0.81
N MET A 12 19.16 -6.33 0.03
CA MET A 12 17.84 -5.76 -0.29
C MET A 12 16.94 -6.75 -1.05
N MET A 13 17.50 -7.57 -1.93
CA MET A 13 16.72 -8.60 -2.63
C MET A 13 16.26 -9.72 -1.69
N SER A 14 17.12 -10.17 -0.78
CA SER A 14 16.77 -11.19 0.21
C SER A 14 15.62 -10.74 1.11
N GLU A 15 15.63 -9.48 1.57
CA GLU A 15 14.56 -8.92 2.39
C GLU A 15 13.21 -8.92 1.66
N LYS A 16 13.18 -8.47 0.40
CA LYS A 16 11.95 -8.49 -0.41
C LYS A 16 11.43 -9.91 -0.64
N ILE A 17 12.32 -10.87 -0.87
CA ILE A 17 11.95 -12.28 -1.04
C ILE A 17 11.29 -12.83 0.22
N ILE A 18 11.89 -12.62 1.38
CA ILE A 18 11.38 -13.11 2.67
C ILE A 18 10.00 -12.50 2.97
N SER A 19 9.82 -11.21 2.68
CA SER A 19 8.53 -10.51 2.84
C SER A 19 7.44 -11.10 1.95
N ILE A 20 7.73 -11.34 0.67
CA ILE A 20 6.77 -11.95 -0.28
C ILE A 20 6.38 -13.36 0.16
N PHE A 21 7.35 -14.19 0.57
CA PHE A 21 7.05 -15.53 1.09
C PHE A 21 6.17 -15.45 2.33
N GLY A 22 6.49 -14.57 3.29
CA GLY A 22 5.67 -14.34 4.48
C GLY A 22 4.21 -13.98 4.14
N LEU A 23 4.01 -13.07 3.19
CA LEU A 23 2.68 -12.67 2.72
C LEU A 23 1.89 -13.84 2.13
N ILE A 24 2.53 -14.68 1.31
CA ILE A 24 1.89 -15.87 0.70
C ILE A 24 1.47 -16.88 1.77
N PHE A 25 2.32 -17.14 2.77
CA PHE A 25 1.98 -18.06 3.85
C PHE A 25 0.81 -17.55 4.69
N VAL A 26 0.80 -16.26 5.05
CA VAL A 26 -0.29 -15.65 5.81
C VAL A 26 -1.61 -15.72 5.04
N THR A 27 -1.63 -15.30 3.78
CA THR A 27 -2.85 -15.30 2.95
C THR A 27 -3.40 -16.71 2.72
N SER A 28 -2.54 -17.69 2.46
CA SER A 28 -2.92 -19.11 2.34
C SER A 28 -3.50 -19.67 3.64
N TYR A 29 -2.90 -19.33 4.78
CA TYR A 29 -3.40 -19.75 6.09
C TYR A 29 -4.78 -19.15 6.39
N VAL A 30 -4.96 -17.85 6.16
CA VAL A 30 -6.25 -17.17 6.33
C VAL A 30 -7.33 -17.81 5.46
N ALA A 31 -7.05 -18.10 4.19
CA ALA A 31 -7.98 -18.77 3.28
C ALA A 31 -8.44 -20.14 3.82
N LYS A 32 -7.51 -20.90 4.42
CA LYS A 32 -7.83 -22.20 5.03
C LYS A 32 -8.70 -22.07 6.28
N TYR A 33 -8.46 -21.07 7.13
CA TYR A 33 -9.19 -20.89 8.39
C TYR A 33 -10.60 -20.31 8.21
N VAL A 34 -10.74 -19.36 7.28
CA VAL A 34 -11.97 -18.58 7.09
C VAL A 34 -12.99 -19.33 6.21
N GLY A 35 -12.53 -20.25 5.36
CA GLY A 35 -13.38 -21.01 4.46
C GLY A 35 -13.78 -20.22 3.19
N PRO A 36 -14.27 -20.92 2.15
CA PRO A 36 -14.39 -20.36 0.80
C PRO A 36 -15.46 -19.27 0.66
N ASN A 37 -16.55 -19.34 1.43
CA ASN A 37 -17.65 -18.37 1.34
C ASN A 37 -17.22 -16.98 1.85
N ILE A 38 -16.62 -16.93 3.04
CA ILE A 38 -16.16 -15.67 3.63
C ILE A 38 -14.90 -15.16 2.92
N TYR A 39 -13.99 -16.06 2.49
CA TYR A 39 -12.81 -15.65 1.71
C TYR A 39 -13.21 -15.01 0.36
N GLY A 40 -14.27 -15.50 -0.29
CA GLY A 40 -14.82 -14.88 -1.50
C GLY A 40 -15.32 -13.45 -1.27
N GLN A 41 -16.00 -13.19 -0.14
CA GLN A 41 -16.45 -11.85 0.24
C GLN A 41 -15.27 -10.89 0.50
N ILE A 42 -14.23 -11.37 1.19
CA ILE A 42 -13.00 -10.60 1.44
C ILE A 42 -12.29 -10.26 0.13
N ALA A 43 -12.15 -11.24 -0.78
CA ALA A 43 -11.52 -11.04 -2.07
C ALA A 43 -12.29 -10.02 -2.94
N PHE A 44 -13.62 -10.13 -2.97
CA PHE A 44 -14.48 -9.18 -3.69
C PHE A 44 -14.36 -7.76 -3.14
N ALA A 45 -14.45 -7.58 -1.82
CA ALA A 45 -14.27 -6.28 -1.18
C ALA A 45 -12.88 -5.70 -1.48
N THR A 46 -11.83 -6.52 -1.37
CA THR A 46 -10.45 -6.11 -1.65
C THR A 46 -10.28 -5.63 -3.09
N SER A 47 -10.83 -6.34 -4.07
CA SER A 47 -10.77 -5.92 -5.48
C SER A 47 -11.45 -4.57 -5.72
N LEU A 48 -12.61 -4.32 -5.10
CA LEU A 48 -13.29 -3.02 -5.20
C LEU A 48 -12.42 -1.89 -4.64
N PHE A 49 -11.87 -2.06 -3.44
CA PHE A 49 -11.00 -1.06 -2.83
C PHE A 49 -9.68 -0.89 -3.58
N GLN A 50 -9.18 -1.92 -4.25
CA GLN A 50 -7.97 -1.85 -5.05
C GLN A 50 -8.18 -0.98 -6.30
N ILE A 51 -9.35 -1.03 -6.94
CA ILE A 51 -9.70 -0.11 -8.03
C ILE A 51 -9.72 1.33 -7.54
N VAL A 52 -10.36 1.57 -6.38
CA VAL A 52 -10.38 2.90 -5.75
C VAL A 52 -8.98 3.41 -5.46
N GLN A 53 -8.11 2.54 -4.95
CA GLN A 53 -6.73 2.88 -4.67
C GLN A 53 -5.98 3.31 -5.94
N ILE A 54 -6.11 2.56 -7.05
CA ILE A 54 -5.48 2.91 -8.33
C ILE A 54 -5.98 4.26 -8.84
N VAL A 55 -7.29 4.52 -8.73
CA VAL A 55 -7.89 5.80 -9.11
C VAL A 55 -7.38 6.94 -8.21
N SER A 56 -7.31 6.75 -6.90
CA SER A 56 -6.75 7.75 -5.96
C SER A 56 -5.28 8.06 -6.26
N GLN A 57 -4.50 7.05 -6.67
CA GLN A 57 -3.08 7.19 -6.95
C GLN A 57 -2.82 8.02 -8.23
N MET A 58 -3.76 8.03 -9.19
CA MET A 58 -3.79 8.85 -10.42
C MET A 58 -2.47 8.88 -11.23
N GLY A 59 -1.61 7.85 -11.10
CA GLY A 59 -0.30 7.80 -11.74
C GLY A 59 0.74 8.78 -11.16
N SER A 60 0.45 9.39 -10.01
CA SER A 60 1.28 10.41 -9.38
C SER A 60 2.66 9.89 -8.99
N ASP A 61 2.80 8.61 -8.66
CA ASP A 61 4.09 8.02 -8.26
C ASP A 61 5.16 8.12 -9.36
N VAL A 62 4.77 7.95 -10.64
CA VAL A 62 5.68 8.07 -11.79
C VAL A 62 6.14 9.52 -11.98
N ILE A 63 5.22 10.47 -11.76
CA ILE A 63 5.48 11.92 -11.86
C ILE A 63 6.41 12.37 -10.72
N ILE A 64 6.12 11.90 -9.49
CA ILE A 64 6.93 12.13 -8.30
C ILE A 64 8.35 11.60 -8.52
N PHE A 65 8.52 10.36 -8.99
CA PHE A 65 9.83 9.77 -9.25
C PHE A 65 10.64 10.58 -10.28
N LYS A 66 10.01 10.98 -11.39
CA LYS A 66 10.65 11.79 -12.44
C LYS A 66 11.09 13.16 -11.92
N ARG A 67 10.31 13.77 -11.02
CA ARG A 67 10.60 15.11 -10.47
C ARG A 67 11.64 15.06 -9.36
N LEU A 68 11.61 14.04 -8.50
CA LEU A 68 12.65 13.77 -7.50
C LEU A 68 14.02 13.60 -8.13
N SER A 69 14.11 12.83 -9.22
CA SER A 69 15.37 12.60 -9.93
C SER A 69 15.99 13.90 -10.47
N LYS A 70 15.16 14.90 -10.80
CA LYS A 70 15.63 16.18 -11.35
C LYS A 70 15.86 17.25 -10.28
N ASN A 71 15.04 17.32 -9.24
CA ASN A 71 15.14 18.36 -8.23
C ASN A 71 14.54 17.93 -6.87
N ASN A 72 15.41 17.70 -5.89
CA ASN A 72 15.04 17.03 -4.64
C ASN A 72 14.21 17.91 -3.68
N SER A 73 14.50 19.22 -3.63
CA SER A 73 13.83 20.15 -2.70
C SER A 73 12.37 20.41 -3.10
N SER A 74 12.08 20.51 -4.39
CA SER A 74 10.71 20.67 -4.90
C SER A 74 9.95 19.34 -4.94
N GLY A 75 10.64 18.20 -5.06
CA GLY A 75 10.04 16.87 -4.94
C GLY A 75 9.43 16.59 -3.57
N ILE A 76 10.10 17.01 -2.48
CA ILE A 76 9.61 16.82 -1.10
C ILE A 76 8.30 17.59 -0.85
N LYS A 77 8.23 18.85 -1.27
CA LYS A 77 6.99 19.63 -1.19
C LYS A 77 5.87 18.98 -2.01
N LEU A 78 6.17 18.49 -3.21
CA LEU A 78 5.18 17.84 -4.07
C LEU A 78 4.61 16.55 -3.46
N ILE A 79 5.44 15.76 -2.76
CA ILE A 79 4.98 14.55 -2.08
C ILE A 79 4.01 14.88 -0.96
N ASN A 80 4.34 15.88 -0.13
CA ASN A 80 3.49 16.22 1.01
C ASN A 80 2.09 16.68 0.56
N GLU A 81 2.04 17.49 -0.50
CA GLU A 81 0.78 17.94 -1.10
C GLU A 81 0.02 16.78 -1.76
N THR A 82 0.73 15.93 -2.52
CA THR A 82 0.10 14.79 -3.21
C THR A 82 -0.43 13.75 -2.23
N SER A 83 0.28 13.46 -1.14
CA SER A 83 -0.15 12.51 -0.11
C SER A 83 -1.44 12.98 0.57
N PHE A 84 -1.55 14.28 0.85
CA PHE A 84 -2.77 14.86 1.42
C PHE A 84 -3.94 14.74 0.44
N ILE A 85 -3.74 15.11 -0.83
CA ILE A 85 -4.75 15.00 -1.89
C ILE A 85 -5.21 13.56 -2.07
N ARG A 86 -4.29 12.59 -2.07
CA ARG A 86 -4.61 11.15 -2.18
C ARG A 86 -5.48 10.67 -1.02
N GLY A 87 -5.16 11.06 0.21
CA GLY A 87 -5.95 10.73 1.39
C GLY A 87 -7.36 11.30 1.31
N VAL A 88 -7.50 12.56 0.88
CA VAL A 88 -8.81 13.22 0.70
C VAL A 88 -9.62 12.51 -0.39
N VAL A 89 -9.03 12.27 -1.57
CA VAL A 89 -9.69 11.57 -2.68
C VAL A 89 -10.10 10.15 -2.29
N TYR A 90 -9.26 9.43 -1.53
CA TYR A 90 -9.56 8.10 -1.04
C TYR A 90 -10.77 8.11 -0.10
N ILE A 91 -10.82 9.06 0.86
CA ILE A 91 -11.97 9.22 1.77
C ILE A 91 -13.24 9.54 1.00
N PHE A 92 -13.19 10.44 0.00
CA PHE A 92 -14.37 10.77 -0.81
C PHE A 92 -14.91 9.57 -1.59
N ILE A 93 -14.04 8.70 -2.11
CA ILE A 93 -14.44 7.53 -2.88
C ILE A 93 -14.86 6.35 -1.98
N SER A 94 -14.31 6.24 -0.76
CA SER A 94 -14.67 5.15 0.16
C SER A 94 -16.05 5.32 0.78
N ILE A 95 -16.51 6.55 1.02
CA ILE A 95 -17.84 6.87 1.58
C ILE A 95 -19.00 6.18 0.83
N PRO A 96 -19.16 6.31 -0.51
CA PRO A 96 -20.26 5.67 -1.22
C PRO A 96 -20.21 4.14 -1.19
N ILE A 97 -19.02 3.55 -1.07
CA ILE A 97 -18.81 2.10 -1.01
C ILE A 97 -19.25 1.55 0.35
N VAL A 98 -18.91 2.25 1.44
CA VAL A 98 -19.37 1.92 2.79
C VAL A 98 -20.88 2.09 2.89
N PHE A 99 -21.45 3.14 2.30
CA PHE A 99 -22.90 3.37 2.28
C PHE A 99 -23.65 2.26 1.55
N TRP A 100 -23.17 1.84 0.37
CA TRP A 100 -23.75 0.71 -0.38
C TRP A 100 -23.68 -0.61 0.39
N SER A 101 -22.66 -0.79 1.22
CA SER A 101 -22.52 -1.98 2.06
C SER A 101 -23.49 -2.03 3.24
N ILE A 102 -23.97 -0.89 3.76
CA ILE A 102 -24.89 -0.83 4.90
C ILE A 102 -26.30 -1.29 4.50
N GLU A 103 -26.68 -1.06 3.24
CA GLU A 103 -27.94 -1.55 2.66
C GLU A 103 -27.98 -3.09 2.51
N SER A 104 -26.82 -3.75 2.38
CA SER A 104 -26.76 -5.20 2.36
C SER A 104 -26.69 -5.74 3.80
N GLU A 105 -27.85 -6.11 4.35
CA GLU A 105 -28.19 -6.63 5.70
C GLU A 105 -27.30 -7.73 6.36
N ASN A 106 -26.07 -7.98 5.90
CA ASN A 106 -25.16 -8.98 6.46
C ASN A 106 -24.13 -8.34 7.41
N ASN A 107 -24.31 -8.54 8.71
CA ASN A 107 -23.41 -8.04 9.78
C ASN A 107 -21.92 -8.41 9.58
N TYR A 108 -21.63 -9.58 8.99
CA TYR A 108 -20.26 -10.02 8.72
C TYR A 108 -19.59 -9.21 7.61
N SER A 109 -20.34 -8.81 6.58
CA SER A 109 -19.82 -8.07 5.43
C SER A 109 -19.32 -6.68 5.83
N LEU A 110 -20.03 -6.03 6.77
CA LEU A 110 -19.65 -4.71 7.28
C LEU A 110 -18.30 -4.72 8.00
N TYR A 111 -18.03 -5.72 8.83
CA TYR A 111 -16.75 -5.84 9.53
C TYR A 111 -15.57 -5.97 8.56
N PHE A 112 -15.71 -6.77 7.50
CA PHE A 112 -14.65 -6.94 6.50
C PHE A 112 -14.44 -5.68 5.67
N ILE A 113 -15.51 -4.97 5.32
CA ILE A 113 -15.42 -3.74 4.52
C ILE A 113 -14.76 -2.61 5.30
N VAL A 114 -15.07 -2.48 6.59
CA VAL A 114 -14.38 -1.51 7.47
C VAL A 114 -12.90 -1.88 7.62
N ALA A 115 -12.58 -3.18 7.80
CA ALA A 115 -11.19 -3.64 7.88
C ALA A 115 -10.41 -3.38 6.58
N CYS A 116 -11.00 -3.65 5.40
CA CYS A 116 -10.40 -3.35 4.10
C CYS A 116 -10.20 -1.86 3.88
N CYS A 117 -11.18 -1.02 4.27
CA CYS A 117 -11.06 0.43 4.17
C CYS A 117 -9.90 0.95 5.03
N LEU A 118 -9.74 0.42 6.26
CA LEU A 118 -8.65 0.80 7.15
C LEU A 118 -7.30 0.34 6.59
N SER A 119 -7.22 -0.88 6.07
CA SER A 119 -6.02 -1.42 5.40
C SER A 119 -5.60 -0.58 4.18
N CYS A 120 -6.53 -0.26 3.30
CA CYS A 120 -6.25 0.55 2.11
C CYS A 120 -5.93 2.02 2.47
N PHE A 121 -6.47 2.55 3.57
CA PHE A 121 -6.05 3.84 4.10
C PHE A 121 -4.58 3.83 4.56
N PHE A 122 -4.18 2.81 5.33
CA PHE A 122 -2.77 2.62 5.70
C PHE A 122 -1.87 2.47 4.48
N THR A 123 -2.28 1.68 3.50
CA THR A 123 -1.54 1.51 2.24
C THR A 123 -1.41 2.82 1.45
N SER A 124 -2.45 3.66 1.50
CA SER A 124 -2.45 4.99 0.85
C SER A 124 -1.55 5.99 1.57
N LEU A 125 -1.28 5.81 2.87
CA LEU A 125 -0.33 6.60 3.65
C LEU A 125 1.12 6.13 3.47
N ASP A 126 1.33 4.89 3.03
CA ASP A 126 2.66 4.29 2.80
C ASP A 126 3.40 4.85 1.56
N VAL A 127 3.01 6.03 1.07
CA VAL A 127 3.73 6.77 0.01
C VAL A 127 5.11 7.22 0.49
N TYR A 128 5.27 7.39 1.81
CA TYR A 128 6.54 7.81 2.39
C TYR A 128 7.63 6.75 2.29
N SER A 129 7.32 5.44 2.25
CA SER A 129 8.34 4.40 2.04
C SER A 129 8.93 4.44 0.63
N VAL A 130 8.10 4.73 -0.39
CA VAL A 130 8.54 4.94 -1.78
C VAL A 130 9.51 6.12 -1.89
N TYR A 131 9.33 7.17 -1.09
CA TYR A 131 10.25 8.31 -1.01
C TYR A 131 11.62 7.94 -0.44
N TYR A 132 11.66 7.07 0.57
CA TYR A 132 12.92 6.57 1.14
C TYR A 132 13.64 5.59 0.19
N ASP A 133 12.89 4.71 -0.48
CA ASP A 133 13.41 3.80 -1.52
C ASP A 133 14.03 4.57 -2.70
N ALA A 134 13.40 5.68 -3.14
CA ALA A 134 13.90 6.51 -4.23
C ALA A 134 15.20 7.27 -3.91
N ARG A 135 15.53 7.45 -2.62
CA ARG A 135 16.68 8.26 -2.20
C ARG A 135 18.01 7.51 -2.23
N LEU A 136 18.03 6.20 -2.50
CA LEU A 136 19.28 5.40 -2.50
C LEU A 136 20.10 5.56 -1.20
N GLU A 137 19.45 5.97 -0.10
CA GLU A 137 19.99 5.91 1.26
C GLU A 137 19.66 4.51 1.82
N SER A 138 20.14 3.49 1.12
CA SER A 138 19.92 2.05 1.41
C SER A 138 20.49 1.59 2.76
N LYS A 139 21.00 2.51 3.59
CA LYS A 139 21.49 2.24 4.95
C LYS A 139 20.58 2.76 6.06
N LYS A 140 19.58 3.61 5.78
CA LYS A 140 18.71 4.21 6.80
C LYS A 140 17.31 3.60 6.91
N MET A 141 16.98 2.62 6.07
CA MET A 141 15.67 1.94 6.14
C MET A 141 15.52 1.13 7.44
N PHE A 142 16.60 0.60 8.00
CA PHE A 142 16.56 -0.23 9.21
C PHE A 142 16.35 0.56 10.51
N LEU A 143 16.72 1.84 10.57
CA LEU A 143 16.81 2.59 11.84
C LEU A 143 15.56 3.44 12.16
N SER A 144 14.63 3.58 11.21
CA SER A 144 13.37 4.32 11.43
C SER A 144 12.21 3.43 11.90
N MET A 145 12.43 2.11 11.96
CA MET A 145 11.40 1.12 12.35
C MET A 145 11.64 0.54 13.76
N CYS A 146 12.64 1.05 14.49
CA CYS A 146 12.91 0.72 15.89
C CYS A 146 12.62 1.93 16.78
#